data_AF-A0A2D2AZK2-F1
#
_entry.id   AF-A0A2D2AZK2-F1
#
_cell.length_a   1.000
_cell.length_b   1.000
_cell.length_c   1.000
_cell.angle_alpha   90.00
_cell.angle_beta   90.00
_cell.angle_gamma   90.00
#
_symmetry.space_group_name_H-M   'P 1'
#
loop_
_entity.id
_entity.type
_entity.pdbx_description
1 polymer ?
#
loop_
_entity_poly.entity_id
_entity_poly.type
_entity_poly.pdbx_seq_one_letter_code
_entity_poly.pdbx_strand_id
1 'polypeptide(L)'
;MIGAALAAALLAGAPTSPEPRSLIYCGLDRAECPDGTPRATLKRFRTTDAESLAAKGVEGVRVFTIDGHDRYLPLVGVLSRAGGPAMVEIGEPDAAPLPPTPAGEAAREAAAKLTALAVASRPFGGYDPQAVCLHTWTFAIEVIGPNGVTERFRDTCAPDDLAGAAQALSLAAANNLPGCERLEPEPYDYIPAFILRACLRLGETRRAAAADVANSWNRSPLRDGSPLGIPPGDWLEATAVLEWPDKPPARGREAVDRFWMTAADRDPQARGALMRPNTAFAGLLGVEARSDVQARATGQIVLDTTKGMKVAPFRQDWTRSADGRWRLARWTVGAFEARD
;
A
#
# COMPACT_ATOMS: atom_id res chain seq x y z
N MET A 1 -34.99 69.30 -7.10
CA MET A 1 -33.79 68.91 -7.87
C MET A 1 -32.78 68.33 -6.89
N ILE A 2 -32.37 67.07 -7.15
CA ILE A 2 -31.03 66.47 -6.96
C ILE A 2 -30.23 67.01 -5.76
N GLY A 3 -29.79 66.27 -4.75
CA GLY A 3 -29.45 64.86 -4.58
C GLY A 3 -28.57 64.83 -3.32
N ALA A 4 -28.69 63.85 -2.44
CA ALA A 4 -27.80 62.68 -2.37
C ALA A 4 -27.22 62.61 -0.95
N ALA A 5 -27.49 61.49 -0.30
CA ALA A 5 -27.03 61.13 1.03
C ALA A 5 -25.52 60.85 1.03
N LEU A 6 -24.83 61.21 2.12
CA LEU A 6 -23.54 60.63 2.46
C LEU A 6 -23.64 59.98 3.82
N ALA A 7 -23.87 58.66 3.82
CA ALA A 7 -23.68 57.80 4.97
C ALA A 7 -22.18 57.53 5.13
N ALA A 8 -21.60 57.99 6.24
CA ALA A 8 -20.26 57.63 6.66
C ALA A 8 -20.28 56.18 7.16
N ALA A 9 -19.92 55.24 6.28
CA ALA A 9 -19.67 53.86 6.66
C ALA A 9 -18.31 53.75 7.33
N LEU A 10 -18.33 53.33 8.59
CA LEU A 10 -17.18 52.88 9.38
C LEU A 10 -16.39 51.82 8.58
N LEU A 11 -15.17 52.17 8.19
CA LEU A 11 -14.14 51.22 7.77
C LEU A 11 -13.67 50.42 9.00
N ALA A 12 -14.50 49.47 9.43
CA ALA A 12 -14.00 48.33 10.18
C ALA A 12 -13.24 47.46 9.18
N GLY A 13 -11.91 47.60 9.16
CA GLY A 13 -11.05 46.67 8.43
C GLY A 13 -11.41 45.27 8.87
N ALA A 14 -11.92 44.47 7.92
CA ALA A 14 -12.09 43.05 8.15
C ALA A 14 -10.74 42.51 8.62
N PRO A 15 -10.68 41.72 9.71
CA PRO A 15 -9.46 41.01 10.02
C PRO A 15 -9.12 40.20 8.78
N THR A 16 -8.02 40.54 8.11
CA THR A 16 -7.42 39.70 7.09
C THR A 16 -7.05 38.43 7.83
N SER A 17 -7.96 37.46 7.84
CA SER A 17 -7.65 36.11 8.26
C SER A 17 -6.40 35.74 7.48
N PRO A 18 -5.29 35.37 8.13
CA PRO A 18 -4.12 34.93 7.40
C PRO A 18 -4.58 33.82 6.47
N GLU A 19 -4.34 33.99 5.16
CA GLU A 19 -4.54 32.92 4.20
C GLU A 19 -3.90 31.66 4.80
N PRO A 20 -4.60 30.51 4.83
CA PRO A 20 -3.99 29.29 5.32
C PRO A 20 -2.83 28.98 4.38
N ARG A 21 -1.61 29.29 4.85
CA ARG A 21 -0.37 28.94 4.17
C ARG A 21 -0.47 27.47 3.80
N SER A 22 -0.27 27.20 2.52
CA SER A 22 -0.32 25.90 1.87
C SER A 22 0.65 24.90 2.52
N LEU A 23 0.21 24.29 3.61
CA LEU A 23 0.88 23.15 4.24
C LEU A 23 0.22 21.89 3.70
N ILE A 24 0.35 21.68 2.39
CA ILE A 24 0.33 20.33 1.84
C ILE A 24 1.79 19.90 1.92
N TYR A 25 2.16 19.28 3.04
CA TYR A 25 3.43 18.62 3.19
C TYR A 25 3.44 17.43 2.20
N CYS A 26 3.90 17.65 0.97
CA CYS A 26 4.81 16.66 0.38
C CYS A 26 5.97 16.54 1.39
N GLY A 27 6.51 15.33 1.62
CA GLY A 27 7.37 14.98 2.75
C GLY A 27 8.48 16.00 3.12
N LEU A 28 9.16 15.73 4.23
CA LEU A 28 10.18 16.58 4.88
C LEU A 28 11.26 17.22 3.96
N ASP A 29 11.37 16.84 2.68
CA ASP A 29 12.07 17.58 1.63
C ASP A 29 11.11 18.21 0.60
N ARG A 30 11.08 19.55 0.59
CA ARG A 30 10.28 20.43 -0.30
C ARG A 30 10.58 20.29 -1.82
N ALA A 31 11.42 19.34 -2.23
CA ALA A 31 11.93 19.23 -3.60
C ALA A 31 11.12 18.27 -4.50
N GLU A 32 10.24 17.43 -3.94
CA GLU A 32 9.65 16.29 -4.68
C GLU A 32 8.12 16.32 -4.81
N CYS A 33 7.51 17.50 -4.96
CA CYS A 33 6.29 17.57 -5.75
C CYS A 33 6.72 17.96 -7.18
N PRO A 34 6.94 17.02 -8.14
CA PRO A 34 7.44 17.38 -9.47
C PRO A 34 6.60 18.48 -10.14
N ASP A 35 5.31 18.56 -9.79
CA ASP A 35 4.33 19.48 -10.37
C ASP A 35 3.50 20.28 -9.33
N GLY A 36 3.87 20.22 -8.04
CA GLY A 36 3.29 21.08 -6.98
C GLY A 36 1.80 20.92 -6.63
N THR A 37 1.07 19.91 -7.13
CA THR A 37 -0.37 19.76 -6.82
C THR A 37 -0.80 18.31 -6.55
N PRO A 38 -1.77 18.07 -5.64
CA PRO A 38 -2.42 16.76 -5.47
C PRO A 38 -3.05 16.20 -6.74
N ARG A 39 -3.36 17.03 -7.75
CA ARG A 39 -3.88 16.58 -9.04
C ARG A 39 -2.84 15.89 -9.93
N ALA A 40 -1.55 16.22 -9.78
CA ALA A 40 -0.49 15.53 -10.50
C ALA A 40 -0.38 14.06 -10.08
N THR A 41 -0.61 13.77 -8.79
CA THR A 41 -0.73 12.41 -8.25
C THR A 41 -1.79 11.58 -8.96
N LEU A 42 -2.95 12.17 -9.26
CA LEU A 42 -4.09 11.46 -9.87
C LEU A 42 -3.74 10.93 -11.27
N LYS A 43 -2.88 11.64 -12.02
CA LYS A 43 -2.47 11.24 -13.38
C LYS A 43 -1.74 9.89 -13.38
N ARG A 44 -1.03 9.54 -12.31
CA ARG A 44 -0.32 8.25 -12.20
C ARG A 44 -1.27 7.06 -12.21
N PHE A 45 -2.49 7.22 -11.72
CA PHE A 45 -3.49 6.15 -11.68
C PHE A 45 -4.25 5.98 -13.00
N ARG A 46 -4.01 6.86 -13.99
CA ARG A 46 -4.63 6.81 -15.34
C ARG A 46 -6.15 6.69 -15.30
N THR A 47 -6.79 7.26 -14.27
CA THR A 47 -8.25 7.28 -14.14
C THR A 47 -8.84 8.53 -14.79
N THR A 48 -10.12 8.45 -15.14
CA THR A 48 -10.88 9.64 -15.57
C THR A 48 -10.98 10.62 -14.40
N ASP A 49 -10.78 11.91 -14.62
CA ASP A 49 -10.93 12.93 -13.59
C ASP A 49 -12.35 13.00 -13.01
N ALA A 50 -12.47 13.43 -11.76
CA ALA A 50 -13.71 13.44 -11.01
C ALA A 50 -14.78 14.35 -11.65
N GLU A 51 -14.39 15.51 -12.20
CA GLU A 51 -15.30 16.42 -12.87
C GLU A 51 -15.87 15.82 -14.16
N SER A 52 -15.04 15.15 -14.96
CA SER A 52 -15.50 14.43 -16.14
C SER A 52 -16.42 13.26 -15.81
N LEU A 53 -16.25 12.64 -14.64
CA LEU A 53 -17.17 11.61 -14.15
C LEU A 53 -18.50 12.22 -13.72
N ALA A 54 -18.47 13.30 -12.95
CA ALA A 54 -19.67 14.05 -12.55
C ALA A 54 -20.48 14.51 -13.78
N ALA A 55 -19.80 15.05 -14.79
CA ALA A 55 -20.41 15.46 -16.06
C ALA A 55 -21.07 14.32 -16.84
N LYS A 56 -20.67 13.07 -16.58
CA LYS A 56 -21.27 11.85 -17.14
C LYS A 56 -22.35 11.23 -16.25
N GLY A 57 -22.75 11.92 -15.18
CA GLY A 57 -23.75 11.42 -14.22
C GLY A 57 -23.24 10.25 -13.38
N VAL A 58 -21.93 10.16 -13.18
CA VAL A 58 -21.32 9.23 -12.23
C VAL A 58 -21.29 9.91 -10.86
N GLU A 59 -21.66 9.16 -9.83
CA GLU A 59 -21.62 9.56 -8.44
C GLU A 59 -20.81 8.56 -7.62
N GLY A 60 -20.23 8.98 -6.50
CA GLY A 60 -19.49 8.08 -5.62
C GLY A 60 -18.35 8.75 -4.88
N VAL A 61 -17.39 7.94 -4.44
CA VAL A 61 -16.20 8.42 -3.72
C VAL A 61 -14.95 7.69 -4.17
N ARG A 62 -13.83 8.39 -4.18
CA ARG A 62 -12.49 7.87 -4.41
C ARG A 62 -11.52 8.27 -3.31
N VAL A 63 -10.53 7.42 -3.08
CA VAL A 63 -9.45 7.61 -2.12
C VAL A 63 -8.12 7.30 -2.79
N PHE A 64 -7.22 8.27 -2.73
CA PHE A 64 -5.81 8.13 -3.09
C PHE A 64 -5.00 8.20 -1.80
N THR A 65 -4.13 7.21 -1.59
CA THR A 65 -3.31 7.14 -0.38
C THR A 65 -1.83 7.19 -0.74
N ILE A 66 -1.08 8.01 -0.01
CA ILE A 66 0.38 8.13 -0.10
C ILE A 66 0.94 7.80 1.28
N ASP A 67 1.96 6.95 1.31
CA ASP A 67 2.64 6.62 2.55
C ASP A 67 3.70 7.63 3.00
N GLY A 68 4.17 7.47 4.23
CA GLY A 68 5.20 8.33 4.83
C GLY A 68 6.59 8.19 4.20
N HIS A 69 6.71 7.43 3.10
CA HIS A 69 7.90 7.31 2.26
C HIS A 69 7.60 7.74 0.82
N ASP A 70 6.57 8.57 0.63
CA ASP A 70 6.13 9.10 -0.66
C ASP A 70 5.75 8.01 -1.69
N ARG A 71 5.38 6.81 -1.21
CA ARG A 71 4.92 5.72 -2.07
C ARG A 71 3.41 5.77 -2.20
N TYR A 72 2.97 5.87 -3.44
CA TYR A 72 1.57 5.75 -3.81
C TYR A 72 1.06 4.33 -3.54
N LEU A 73 -0.02 4.23 -2.78
CA LEU A 73 -0.78 3.02 -2.57
C LEU A 73 -1.94 2.94 -3.57
N PRO A 74 -2.60 1.78 -3.73
CA PRO A 74 -3.69 1.65 -4.67
C PRO A 74 -4.80 2.69 -4.42
N LEU A 75 -5.29 3.28 -5.51
CA LEU A 75 -6.55 4.01 -5.54
C LEU A 75 -7.68 3.03 -5.29
N VAL A 76 -8.65 3.44 -4.48
CA VAL A 76 -9.93 2.75 -4.32
C VAL A 76 -11.07 3.73 -4.52
N GLY A 77 -12.09 3.34 -5.27
CA GLY A 77 -13.33 4.08 -5.39
C GLY A 77 -14.55 3.18 -5.39
N VAL A 78 -15.69 3.74 -4.99
CA VAL A 78 -17.00 3.12 -5.20
C VAL A 78 -17.83 4.12 -5.98
N LEU A 79 -18.12 3.78 -7.24
CA LEU A 79 -18.76 4.65 -8.22
C LEU A 79 -20.03 4.01 -8.77
N SER A 80 -21.07 4.80 -8.96
CA SER A 80 -22.34 4.38 -9.56
C SER A 80 -22.78 5.37 -10.63
N ARG A 81 -23.52 4.90 -11.63
CA ARG A 81 -24.31 5.77 -12.52
C ARG A 81 -25.76 5.72 -12.09
N ALA A 82 -26.52 6.77 -12.39
CA ALA A 82 -27.96 6.81 -12.17
C ALA A 82 -28.65 5.53 -12.71
N GLY A 83 -29.34 4.81 -11.84
CA GLY A 83 -30.04 3.56 -12.17
C GLY A 83 -29.14 2.31 -12.37
N GLY A 84 -27.83 2.45 -12.23
CA GLY A 84 -26.86 1.36 -12.34
C GLY A 84 -26.35 0.85 -10.98
N PRO A 85 -25.71 -0.33 -10.95
CA PRO A 85 -25.07 -0.82 -9.74
C PRO A 85 -23.87 0.05 -9.35
N ALA A 86 -23.58 0.11 -8.05
CA ALA A 86 -22.31 0.63 -7.56
C ALA A 86 -21.19 -0.36 -7.86
N MET A 87 -20.06 0.17 -8.31
CA MET A 87 -18.89 -0.58 -8.75
C MET A 87 -17.67 -0.14 -7.96
N VAL A 88 -16.87 -1.10 -7.52
CA VAL A 88 -15.53 -0.88 -6.94
C VAL A 88 -14.54 -0.66 -8.07
N GLU A 89 -13.91 0.51 -8.07
CA GLU A 89 -12.77 0.86 -8.92
C GLU A 89 -11.49 0.71 -8.10
N ILE A 90 -10.49 0.05 -8.69
CA ILE A 90 -9.16 -0.10 -8.09
C ILE A 90 -8.12 0.27 -9.14
N GLY A 91 -7.16 1.10 -8.76
CA GLY A 91 -6.06 1.50 -9.63
C GLY A 91 -4.72 1.36 -8.93
N GLU A 92 -3.72 0.80 -9.61
CA GLU A 92 -2.33 0.89 -9.17
C GLU A 92 -1.63 2.08 -9.85
N PRO A 93 -0.72 2.78 -9.14
CA PRO A 93 0.06 3.84 -9.75
C PRO A 93 0.91 3.27 -10.91
N ASP A 94 0.89 3.99 -12.03
CA ASP A 94 1.61 3.68 -13.28
C ASP A 94 1.20 2.38 -13.98
N ALA A 95 0.17 1.69 -13.48
CA ALA A 95 -0.40 0.49 -14.08
C ALA A 95 -1.62 0.80 -14.96
N ALA A 96 -2.10 -0.19 -15.70
CA ALA A 96 -3.41 -0.12 -16.32
C ALA A 96 -4.51 -0.24 -15.24
N PRO A 97 -5.62 0.51 -15.33
CA PRO A 97 -6.74 0.36 -14.42
C PRO A 97 -7.29 -1.07 -14.44
N LEU A 98 -7.68 -1.58 -13.26
CA LEU A 98 -8.32 -2.89 -13.16
C LEU A 98 -9.78 -2.80 -13.63
N PRO A 99 -10.34 -3.88 -14.20
CA PRO A 99 -11.77 -3.93 -14.48
C PRO A 99 -12.59 -3.69 -13.20
N PRO A 100 -13.57 -2.78 -13.23
CA PRO A 100 -14.39 -2.53 -12.06
C PRO A 100 -15.24 -3.75 -11.69
N THR A 101 -15.43 -3.99 -10.40
CA THR A 101 -16.23 -5.12 -9.90
C THR A 101 -17.48 -4.62 -9.17
N PRO A 102 -18.60 -5.37 -9.14
CA PRO A 102 -19.77 -4.95 -8.37
C PRO A 102 -19.41 -4.73 -6.90
N ALA A 103 -19.90 -3.64 -6.31
CA ALA A 103 -19.63 -3.33 -4.91
C ALA A 103 -20.50 -4.17 -3.97
N GLY A 104 -19.84 -4.95 -3.11
CA GLY A 104 -20.48 -5.62 -1.98
C GLY A 104 -21.07 -4.64 -0.96
N GLU A 105 -21.83 -5.17 0.00
CA GLU A 105 -22.48 -4.38 1.05
C GLU A 105 -21.47 -3.56 1.87
N ALA A 106 -20.41 -4.19 2.38
CA ALA A 106 -19.37 -3.52 3.17
C ALA A 106 -18.71 -2.36 2.41
N ALA A 107 -18.45 -2.52 1.10
CA ALA A 107 -17.85 -1.47 0.28
C ALA A 107 -18.82 -0.30 0.09
N ARG A 108 -20.11 -0.57 -0.12
CA ARG A 108 -21.15 0.47 -0.23
C ARG A 108 -21.34 1.23 1.09
N GLU A 109 -21.34 0.53 2.22
CA GLU A 109 -21.45 1.15 3.54
C GLU A 109 -20.23 2.02 3.88
N ALA A 110 -19.02 1.51 3.62
CA ALA A 110 -17.78 2.28 3.81
C ALA A 110 -17.76 3.53 2.93
N ALA A 111 -18.19 3.41 1.67
CA ALA A 111 -18.28 4.54 0.74
C ALA A 111 -19.32 5.58 1.18
N ALA A 112 -20.49 5.14 1.67
CA ALA A 112 -21.52 6.05 2.18
C ALA A 112 -21.04 6.81 3.43
N LYS A 113 -20.40 6.10 4.38
CA LYS A 113 -19.82 6.71 5.58
C LYS A 113 -18.73 7.73 5.21
N LEU A 114 -17.82 7.37 4.32
CA LEU A 114 -16.75 8.25 3.88
C LEU A 114 -17.31 9.50 3.17
N THR A 115 -18.30 9.33 2.29
CA THR A 115 -19.00 10.44 1.63
C THR A 115 -19.60 11.42 2.64
N ALA A 116 -20.34 10.92 3.63
CA ALA A 116 -20.96 11.75 4.65
C ALA A 116 -19.93 12.56 5.46
N LEU A 117 -18.84 11.90 5.89
CA LEU A 117 -17.75 12.55 6.62
C LEU A 117 -17.03 13.58 5.75
N ALA A 118 -16.74 13.26 4.49
CA ALA A 118 -16.05 14.16 3.58
C ALA A 118 -16.86 15.44 3.34
N VAL A 119 -18.16 15.32 3.06
CA VAL A 119 -19.06 16.47 2.86
C VAL A 119 -19.09 17.38 4.10
N ALA A 120 -19.19 16.80 5.29
CA ALA A 120 -19.25 17.56 6.55
C ALA A 120 -17.89 18.17 6.96
N SER A 121 -16.80 17.70 6.40
CA SER A 121 -15.46 18.10 6.82
C SER A 121 -14.93 19.33 6.10
N ARG A 122 -13.93 19.98 6.71
CA ARG A 122 -13.12 21.04 6.06
C ARG A 122 -12.26 20.46 4.93
N PRO A 123 -11.93 21.27 3.89
CA PRO A 123 -11.09 20.86 2.77
C PRO A 123 -9.76 20.22 3.20
N PHE A 124 -9.07 20.83 4.16
CA PHE A 124 -7.80 20.36 4.72
C PHE A 124 -7.95 20.03 6.20
N GLY A 125 -7.25 19.00 6.67
CA GLY A 125 -7.30 18.54 8.07
C GLY A 125 -6.33 17.39 8.35
N GLY A 126 -6.43 16.78 9.53
CA GLY A 126 -5.58 15.67 9.97
C GLY A 126 -4.25 16.08 10.61
N TYR A 127 -3.79 17.31 10.34
CA TYR A 127 -2.56 17.84 10.90
C TYR A 127 -2.75 18.24 12.36
N ASP A 128 -1.95 17.64 13.24
CA ASP A 128 -1.78 18.07 14.63
C ASP A 128 -0.37 18.68 14.79
N PRO A 129 -0.26 20.01 15.04
CA PRO A 129 1.04 20.67 15.22
C PRO A 129 1.83 20.18 16.43
N GLN A 130 1.19 19.47 17.36
CA GLN A 130 1.84 18.90 18.54
C GLN A 130 2.29 17.46 18.32
N ALA A 131 1.81 16.80 17.25
CA ALA A 131 2.23 15.46 16.91
C ALA A 131 3.62 15.47 16.26
N VAL A 132 4.57 14.73 16.84
CA VAL A 132 5.85 14.42 16.20
C VAL A 132 5.68 13.12 15.44
N CYS A 133 5.69 13.22 14.12
CA CYS A 133 5.30 12.13 13.24
C CYS A 133 6.56 11.47 12.68
N LEU A 134 6.85 10.24 13.13
CA LEU A 134 7.94 9.46 12.55
C LEU A 134 7.60 9.02 11.11
N HIS A 135 6.31 8.89 10.81
CA HIS A 135 5.75 8.65 9.48
C HIS A 135 4.39 9.36 9.40
N THR A 136 4.12 10.07 8.30
CA THR A 136 2.82 10.67 8.00
C THR A 136 2.11 9.89 6.89
N TRP A 137 0.79 10.00 6.82
CA TRP A 137 0.00 9.35 5.79
C TRP A 137 -0.91 10.37 5.15
N THR A 138 -0.85 10.47 3.83
CA THR A 138 -1.65 11.44 3.09
C THR A 138 -2.79 10.76 2.35
N PHE A 139 -3.99 11.29 2.52
CA PHE A 139 -5.20 10.84 1.84
C PHE A 139 -5.78 12.00 1.03
N ALA A 140 -5.99 11.79 -0.27
CA ALA A 140 -6.82 12.65 -1.10
C ALA A 140 -8.14 11.92 -1.36
N ILE A 141 -9.26 12.59 -1.08
CA ILE A 141 -10.60 12.01 -1.13
C ILE A 141 -11.43 12.86 -2.06
N GLU A 142 -12.00 12.25 -3.08
CA GLU A 142 -12.89 12.90 -4.04
C GLU A 142 -14.30 12.34 -3.84
N VAL A 143 -15.24 13.19 -3.42
CA VAL A 143 -16.67 12.86 -3.48
C VAL A 143 -17.25 13.45 -4.74
N ILE A 144 -17.81 12.58 -5.58
CA ILE A 144 -18.42 12.90 -6.86
C ILE A 144 -19.93 12.88 -6.64
N GLY A 145 -20.56 14.05 -6.69
CA GLY A 145 -22.00 14.18 -6.45
C GLY A 145 -22.71 14.92 -7.59
N PRO A 146 -24.06 15.01 -7.51
CA PRO A 146 -24.87 15.66 -8.55
C PRO A 146 -24.56 17.16 -8.70
N ASN A 147 -24.02 17.79 -7.65
CA ASN A 147 -23.69 19.22 -7.62
C ASN A 147 -22.20 19.51 -7.90
N GLY A 148 -21.42 18.50 -8.33
CA GLY A 148 -20.00 18.62 -8.62
C GLY A 148 -19.12 17.78 -7.69
N VAL A 149 -17.83 18.13 -7.63
CA VAL A 149 -16.80 17.39 -6.91
C VAL A 149 -16.45 18.09 -5.60
N THR A 150 -16.40 17.32 -4.52
CA THR A 150 -15.93 17.76 -3.20
C THR A 150 -14.62 17.06 -2.88
N GLU A 151 -13.52 17.80 -2.87
CA GLU A 151 -12.18 17.29 -2.56
C GLU A 151 -11.82 17.50 -1.08
N ARG A 152 -11.20 16.49 -0.45
CA ARG A 152 -10.67 16.57 0.91
C ARG A 152 -9.25 16.01 0.96
N PHE A 153 -8.39 16.66 1.73
CA PHE A 153 -7.01 16.25 1.94
C PHE A 153 -6.73 16.06 3.41
N ARG A 154 -6.18 14.90 3.77
CA ARG A 154 -5.78 14.59 5.14
C ARG A 154 -4.31 14.22 5.16
N ASP A 155 -3.56 14.88 6.02
CA ASP A 155 -2.20 14.51 6.38
C ASP A 155 -2.25 14.06 7.83
N THR A 156 -2.21 12.75 8.06
CA THR A 156 -2.49 12.18 9.38
C THR A 156 -1.30 11.47 9.96
N CYS A 157 -0.99 11.84 11.18
CA CYS A 157 -0.16 11.06 12.11
C CYS A 157 -0.79 10.94 13.50
N ALA A 158 -2.04 11.39 13.63
CA ALA A 158 -2.93 11.21 14.77
C ALA A 158 -4.26 10.62 14.26
N PRO A 159 -5.11 10.07 15.15
CA PRO A 159 -6.44 9.61 14.78
C PRO A 159 -7.25 10.71 14.06
N ASP A 160 -7.77 10.40 12.88
CA ASP A 160 -8.66 11.26 12.09
C ASP A 160 -9.77 10.39 11.52
N ASP A 161 -11.03 10.76 11.79
CA ASP A 161 -12.20 9.95 11.42
C ASP A 161 -12.33 9.79 9.90
N LEU A 162 -11.92 10.82 9.13
CA LEU A 162 -12.02 10.77 7.68
C LEU A 162 -10.95 9.84 7.08
N ALA A 163 -9.72 9.88 7.60
CA ALA A 163 -8.67 8.95 7.23
C ALA A 163 -9.01 7.51 7.67
N GLY A 164 -9.58 7.32 8.86
CA GLY A 164 -10.07 6.02 9.31
C GLY A 164 -11.15 5.45 8.39
N ALA A 165 -12.08 6.29 7.92
CA ALA A 165 -13.08 5.89 6.93
C ALA A 165 -12.49 5.60 5.54
N ALA A 166 -11.46 6.34 5.10
CA ALA A 166 -10.74 6.08 3.86
C ALA A 166 -10.01 4.73 3.88
N GLN A 167 -9.39 4.41 5.02
CA GLN A 167 -8.77 3.11 5.27
C GLN A 167 -9.81 1.98 5.31
N ALA A 168 -10.96 2.18 5.95
CA ALA A 168 -12.05 1.22 5.96
C ALA A 168 -12.57 0.90 4.55
N LEU A 169 -12.64 1.90 3.67
CA LEU A 169 -12.98 1.69 2.26
C LEU A 169 -11.95 0.82 1.54
N SER A 170 -10.65 1.03 1.80
CA SER A 170 -9.58 0.23 1.22
C SER A 170 -9.67 -1.24 1.66
N LEU A 171 -9.97 -1.49 2.94
CA LEU A 171 -10.20 -2.84 3.46
C LEU A 171 -11.42 -3.50 2.81
N ALA A 172 -12.54 -2.76 2.74
CA ALA A 172 -13.77 -3.26 2.15
C ALA A 172 -13.59 -3.61 0.67
N ALA A 173 -12.81 -2.82 -0.08
CA ALA A 173 -12.47 -3.13 -1.47
C ALA A 173 -11.55 -4.35 -1.60
N ALA A 174 -10.57 -4.51 -0.71
CA ALA A 174 -9.75 -5.72 -0.68
C ALA A 174 -10.61 -6.98 -0.44
N ASN A 175 -11.54 -6.92 0.52
CA ASN A 175 -12.47 -8.01 0.81
C ASN A 175 -13.53 -8.24 -0.29
N ASN A 176 -13.69 -7.28 -1.22
CA ASN A 176 -14.54 -7.46 -2.40
C ASN A 176 -13.88 -8.35 -3.47
N LEU A 177 -12.56 -8.58 -3.38
CA LEU A 177 -11.81 -9.41 -4.31
C LEU A 177 -11.70 -10.84 -3.76
N PRO A 178 -12.23 -11.86 -4.47
CA PRO A 178 -12.22 -13.24 -3.99
C PRO A 178 -10.82 -13.74 -3.64
N GLY A 179 -10.68 -14.32 -2.45
CA GLY A 179 -9.45 -14.88 -1.89
C GLY A 179 -8.62 -13.88 -1.08
N CYS A 180 -8.90 -12.59 -1.17
CA CYS A 180 -8.16 -11.55 -0.44
C CYS A 180 -8.62 -11.39 1.01
N GLU A 181 -9.83 -11.84 1.35
CA GLU A 181 -10.34 -11.93 2.72
C GLU A 181 -9.50 -12.84 3.63
N ARG A 182 -8.62 -13.66 3.03
CA ARG A 182 -7.69 -14.54 3.74
C ARG A 182 -6.39 -13.88 4.13
N LEU A 183 -6.05 -12.71 3.57
CA LEU A 183 -4.83 -12.00 3.95
C LEU A 183 -4.94 -11.57 5.42
N GLU A 184 -3.91 -11.90 6.19
CA GLU A 184 -3.86 -11.50 7.60
C GLU A 184 -3.58 -10.01 7.73
N PRO A 185 -4.30 -9.29 8.59
CA PRO A 185 -4.16 -7.85 8.74
C PRO A 185 -2.91 -7.47 9.53
N GLU A 186 -2.46 -8.30 10.48
CA GLU A 186 -1.31 -8.05 11.38
C GLU A 186 -0.05 -7.50 10.70
N PRO A 187 0.43 -8.08 9.57
CA PRO A 187 1.53 -7.50 8.80
C PRO A 187 1.26 -6.10 8.18
N TYR A 188 0.03 -5.64 8.19
CA TYR A 188 -0.45 -4.44 7.50
C TYR A 188 -1.30 -3.56 8.44
N ASP A 189 -1.35 -3.87 9.74
CA ASP A 189 -2.36 -3.40 10.70
C ASP A 189 -2.43 -1.88 10.83
N TYR A 190 -1.36 -1.18 10.45
CA TYR A 190 -1.35 0.27 10.47
C TYR A 190 -2.20 0.85 9.35
N ILE A 191 -2.25 0.23 8.16
CA ILE A 191 -2.93 0.75 6.96
C ILE A 191 -3.49 -0.35 6.06
N PRO A 192 -4.83 -0.49 6.00
CA PRO A 192 -5.51 -1.45 5.14
C PRO A 192 -5.25 -1.28 3.63
N ALA A 193 -4.81 -0.12 3.16
CA ALA A 193 -4.39 0.03 1.76
C ALA A 193 -3.18 -0.85 1.38
N PHE A 194 -2.36 -1.28 2.36
CA PHE A 194 -1.34 -2.30 2.11
C PHE A 194 -1.93 -3.70 1.92
N ILE A 195 -3.04 -4.04 2.59
CA ILE A 195 -3.77 -5.30 2.36
C ILE A 195 -4.28 -5.32 0.92
N LEU A 196 -4.89 -4.23 0.47
CA LEU A 196 -5.32 -4.09 -0.92
C LEU A 196 -4.14 -4.25 -1.87
N ARG A 197 -3.02 -3.56 -1.63
CA ARG A 197 -1.81 -3.71 -2.44
C ARG A 197 -1.26 -5.14 -2.46
N ALA A 198 -1.27 -5.82 -1.33
CA ALA A 198 -0.85 -7.21 -1.23
C ALA A 198 -1.78 -8.13 -2.02
N CYS A 199 -3.09 -7.90 -1.93
CA CYS A 199 -4.12 -8.61 -2.70
C CYS A 199 -3.90 -8.48 -4.22
N LEU A 200 -3.56 -7.28 -4.71
CA LEU A 200 -3.30 -7.06 -6.15
C LEU A 200 -2.04 -7.77 -6.66
N ARG A 201 -1.10 -8.10 -5.77
CA ARG A 201 0.09 -8.90 -6.08
C ARG A 201 -0.16 -10.41 -6.11
N LEU A 202 -1.35 -10.85 -5.72
CA LEU A 202 -1.73 -12.26 -5.78
C LEU A 202 -2.25 -12.60 -7.17
N GLY A 203 -1.77 -13.70 -7.73
CA GLY A 203 -2.28 -14.27 -8.97
C GLY A 203 -3.80 -14.46 -8.90
N GLU A 204 -4.48 -14.15 -10.00
CA GLU A 204 -5.95 -14.19 -10.06
C GLU A 204 -6.50 -15.61 -9.91
N THR A 205 -5.77 -16.59 -10.44
CA THR A 205 -6.11 -18.00 -10.31
C THR A 205 -5.70 -18.52 -8.93
N ARG A 206 -6.67 -19.07 -8.20
CA ARG A 206 -6.47 -19.64 -6.85
C ARG A 206 -5.91 -18.61 -5.85
N ARG A 207 -6.41 -17.37 -5.90
CA ARG A 207 -5.97 -16.26 -5.05
C ARG A 207 -5.96 -16.61 -3.55
N ALA A 208 -6.90 -17.42 -3.08
CA ALA A 208 -6.95 -17.91 -1.70
C ALA A 208 -5.67 -18.67 -1.27
N ALA A 209 -5.16 -19.57 -2.12
CA ALA A 209 -3.93 -20.30 -1.84
C ALA A 209 -2.70 -19.37 -1.91
N ALA A 210 -2.71 -18.38 -2.83
CA ALA A 210 -1.68 -17.36 -2.90
C ALA A 210 -1.66 -16.48 -1.65
N ALA A 211 -2.83 -16.11 -1.10
CA ALA A 211 -2.96 -15.37 0.15
C ALA A 211 -2.38 -16.15 1.34
N ASP A 212 -2.66 -17.45 1.45
CA ASP A 212 -2.11 -18.29 2.52
C ASP A 212 -0.58 -18.34 2.49
N VAL A 213 0.00 -18.36 1.28
CA VAL A 213 1.45 -18.33 1.07
C VAL A 213 2.01 -16.95 1.41
N ALA A 214 1.34 -15.87 1.04
CA ALA A 214 1.73 -14.51 1.42
C ALA A 214 1.73 -14.33 2.95
N ASN A 215 0.71 -14.85 3.65
CA ASN A 215 0.68 -14.86 5.11
C ASN A 215 1.82 -15.69 5.71
N SER A 216 2.11 -16.86 5.12
CA SER A 216 3.22 -17.71 5.57
C SER A 216 4.59 -17.06 5.34
N TRP A 217 4.76 -16.34 4.23
CA TRP A 217 5.93 -15.51 3.96
C TRP A 217 6.04 -14.37 4.97
N ASN A 218 4.92 -13.72 5.31
CA ASN A 218 4.90 -12.64 6.29
C ASN A 218 5.29 -13.10 7.70
N ARG A 219 4.89 -14.30 8.10
CA ARG A 219 5.33 -14.90 9.37
C ARG A 219 6.75 -15.46 9.32
N SER A 220 7.37 -15.51 8.14
CA SER A 220 8.70 -16.09 8.00
C SER A 220 9.76 -15.13 8.54
N PRO A 221 10.89 -15.65 9.04
CA PRO A 221 12.01 -14.83 9.52
C PRO A 221 12.62 -13.90 8.45
N LEU A 222 12.22 -14.05 7.17
CA LEU A 222 12.68 -13.22 6.05
C LEU A 222 12.15 -11.80 6.06
N ARG A 223 10.98 -11.57 6.65
CA ARG A 223 10.27 -10.30 6.52
C ARG A 223 10.69 -9.29 7.56
N ASP A 224 10.66 -9.67 8.84
CA ASP A 224 10.67 -8.67 9.92
C ASP A 224 12.06 -8.21 10.32
N GLY A 225 13.13 -8.74 9.70
CA GLY A 225 14.50 -8.44 10.10
C GLY A 225 14.78 -8.71 11.59
N SER A 226 13.84 -9.32 12.31
CA SER A 226 14.01 -9.78 13.68
C SER A 226 15.32 -10.55 13.75
N PRO A 227 16.16 -10.34 14.79
CA PRO A 227 17.33 -11.18 14.98
C PRO A 227 16.86 -12.63 14.92
N LEU A 228 17.38 -13.36 13.93
CA LEU A 228 16.96 -14.69 13.50
C LEU A 228 17.24 -15.75 14.59
N GLY A 229 16.65 -15.59 15.77
CA GLY A 229 16.72 -16.53 16.88
C GLY A 229 15.79 -17.72 16.70
N ILE A 230 14.94 -17.71 15.67
CA ILE A 230 14.11 -18.85 15.29
C ILE A 230 14.74 -19.51 14.06
N PRO A 231 15.27 -20.74 14.19
CA PRO A 231 15.80 -21.48 13.06
C PRO A 231 14.78 -21.57 11.94
N PRO A 232 15.21 -21.58 10.67
CA PRO A 232 14.28 -21.72 9.57
C PRO A 232 13.45 -23.02 9.54
N GLY A 233 13.77 -23.98 10.41
CA GLY A 233 13.34 -25.36 10.31
C GLY A 233 11.84 -25.57 10.10
N ASP A 234 10.96 -24.86 10.82
CA ASP A 234 9.52 -25.12 10.73
C ASP A 234 8.86 -24.60 9.45
N TRP A 235 9.49 -23.64 8.76
CA TRP A 235 8.98 -23.13 7.48
C TRP A 235 9.67 -23.75 6.27
N LEU A 236 10.75 -24.53 6.45
CA LEU A 236 11.40 -25.25 5.37
C LEU A 236 10.83 -26.65 5.17
N GLU A 237 10.70 -27.08 3.92
CA GLU A 237 10.54 -28.50 3.62
C GLU A 237 11.78 -29.31 4.03
N ALA A 238 11.60 -30.59 4.32
CA ALA A 238 12.73 -31.47 4.65
C ALA A 238 13.76 -31.51 3.51
N THR A 239 13.29 -31.44 2.27
CA THR A 239 14.08 -31.47 1.03
C THR A 239 14.36 -30.08 0.46
N ALA A 240 14.23 -29.02 1.27
CA ALA A 240 14.38 -27.65 0.81
C ALA A 240 15.71 -27.41 0.07
N VAL A 241 15.66 -26.60 -0.99
CA VAL A 241 16.85 -26.23 -1.77
C VAL A 241 17.03 -24.72 -1.76
N LEU A 242 18.22 -24.25 -1.40
CA LEU A 242 18.62 -22.85 -1.51
C LEU A 242 19.71 -22.71 -2.57
N GLU A 243 19.42 -21.90 -3.58
CA GLU A 243 20.34 -21.50 -4.64
C GLU A 243 20.69 -20.02 -4.42
N TRP A 244 21.93 -19.77 -4.00
CA TRP A 244 22.47 -18.43 -3.77
C TRP A 244 23.54 -18.12 -4.82
N PRO A 245 23.66 -16.87 -5.30
CA PRO A 245 24.67 -16.49 -6.28
C PRO A 245 26.08 -16.86 -5.83
N ASP A 246 26.87 -17.39 -6.75
CA ASP A 246 28.29 -17.73 -6.53
C ASP A 246 28.56 -18.73 -5.40
N LYS A 247 27.54 -19.49 -4.98
CA LYS A 247 27.66 -20.56 -3.97
C LYS A 247 27.12 -21.88 -4.49
N PRO A 248 27.68 -23.02 -4.05
CA PRO A 248 27.04 -24.31 -4.25
C PRO A 248 25.64 -24.34 -3.61
N PRO A 249 24.64 -24.97 -4.24
CA PRO A 249 23.30 -25.07 -3.67
C PRO A 249 23.31 -25.82 -2.33
N ALA A 250 22.61 -25.27 -1.33
CA ALA A 250 22.35 -25.97 -0.08
C ALA A 250 21.09 -26.84 -0.23
N ARG A 251 21.18 -28.12 0.15
CA ARG A 251 20.12 -29.12 -0.05
C ARG A 251 19.75 -29.81 1.26
N GLY A 252 18.45 -29.87 1.52
CA GLY A 252 17.89 -30.35 2.76
C GLY A 252 17.85 -29.26 3.83
N ARG A 253 16.85 -29.34 4.70
CA ARG A 253 16.59 -28.36 5.77
C ARG A 253 17.85 -27.97 6.54
N GLU A 254 18.60 -28.94 7.04
CA GLU A 254 19.82 -28.65 7.83
C GLU A 254 20.89 -27.89 7.05
N ALA A 255 21.06 -28.18 5.75
CA ALA A 255 22.06 -27.48 4.95
C ALA A 255 21.63 -26.05 4.66
N VAL A 256 20.33 -25.81 4.45
CA VAL A 256 19.77 -24.47 4.29
C VAL A 256 19.87 -23.69 5.61
N ASP A 257 19.53 -24.31 6.74
CA ASP A 257 19.70 -23.73 8.08
C ASP A 257 21.17 -23.36 8.33
N ARG A 258 22.11 -24.27 8.03
CA ARG A 258 23.54 -23.98 8.16
C ARG A 258 23.99 -22.88 7.21
N PHE A 259 23.52 -22.86 5.96
CA PHE A 259 23.82 -21.76 5.04
C PHE A 259 23.35 -20.44 5.65
N TRP A 260 22.14 -20.40 6.17
CA TRP A 260 21.57 -19.22 6.82
C TRP A 260 22.44 -18.72 7.98
N MET A 261 22.81 -19.61 8.88
CA MET A 261 23.62 -19.32 10.06
C MET A 261 25.09 -18.99 9.75
N THR A 262 25.63 -19.44 8.61
CA THR A 262 27.06 -19.25 8.26
C THR A 262 27.29 -18.14 7.23
N ALA A 263 26.34 -17.94 6.30
CA ALA A 263 26.34 -16.81 5.37
C ALA A 263 26.14 -15.48 6.14
N ALA A 264 25.40 -15.55 7.25
CA ALA A 264 25.36 -14.58 8.34
C ALA A 264 26.74 -14.14 8.89
N ASP A 265 27.76 -15.00 8.85
CA ASP A 265 29.05 -14.70 9.49
C ASP A 265 30.13 -14.29 8.50
N ARG A 266 30.13 -14.84 7.28
CA ARG A 266 31.29 -14.79 6.37
C ARG A 266 31.07 -14.05 5.06
N ASP A 267 29.83 -13.73 4.72
CA ASP A 267 29.49 -13.05 3.48
C ASP A 267 28.78 -11.74 3.83
N PRO A 268 29.39 -10.56 3.64
CA PRO A 268 28.77 -9.30 3.99
C PRO A 268 27.42 -9.06 3.30
N GLN A 269 27.21 -9.60 2.09
CA GLN A 269 25.96 -9.45 1.35
C GLN A 269 24.89 -10.40 1.90
N ALA A 270 25.22 -11.66 2.15
CA ALA A 270 24.26 -12.59 2.77
C ALA A 270 24.02 -12.27 4.26
N ARG A 271 25.04 -11.79 4.99
CA ARG A 271 24.93 -11.26 6.35
C ARG A 271 24.05 -10.02 6.41
N GLY A 272 24.24 -9.11 5.46
CA GLY A 272 23.36 -7.96 5.28
C GLY A 272 21.93 -8.43 5.05
N ALA A 273 21.72 -9.30 4.04
CA ALA A 273 20.43 -9.85 3.62
C ALA A 273 19.65 -10.55 4.73
N LEU A 274 20.36 -11.37 5.52
CA LEU A 274 19.75 -12.32 6.43
C LEU A 274 19.73 -11.78 7.86
N MET A 275 20.82 -11.17 8.36
CA MET A 275 21.00 -10.95 9.81
C MET A 275 20.89 -9.50 10.29
N ARG A 276 20.82 -8.52 9.39
CA ARG A 276 20.81 -7.10 9.78
C ARG A 276 19.51 -6.43 9.30
N PRO A 277 18.48 -6.31 10.16
CA PRO A 277 17.20 -5.68 9.81
C PRO A 277 17.36 -4.33 9.12
N ASN A 278 18.39 -3.57 9.52
CA ASN A 278 18.59 -2.20 9.07
C ASN A 278 19.41 -2.07 7.78
N THR A 279 20.00 -3.16 7.27
CA THR A 279 20.83 -3.13 6.05
C THR A 279 20.33 -4.05 4.95
N ALA A 280 19.25 -4.81 5.19
CA ALA A 280 18.58 -5.50 4.12
C ALA A 280 17.12 -5.78 4.40
N PHE A 281 16.35 -5.83 3.32
CA PHE A 281 14.95 -6.21 3.37
C PHE A 281 14.61 -7.09 2.17
N ALA A 282 13.81 -8.14 2.40
CA ALA A 282 13.17 -8.88 1.34
C ALA A 282 11.79 -8.28 1.09
N GLY A 283 11.52 -7.89 -0.16
CA GLY A 283 10.22 -7.40 -0.59
C GLY A 283 9.52 -8.42 -1.47
N LEU A 284 8.33 -8.86 -1.06
CA LEU A 284 7.45 -9.70 -1.88
C LEU A 284 6.80 -8.86 -3.00
N LEU A 285 7.02 -9.26 -4.25
CA LEU A 285 6.47 -8.59 -5.44
C LEU A 285 5.24 -9.31 -5.99
N GLY A 286 5.13 -10.63 -5.83
CA GLY A 286 3.99 -11.39 -6.30
C GLY A 286 3.92 -12.79 -5.73
N VAL A 287 2.71 -13.37 -5.72
CA VAL A 287 2.49 -14.78 -5.37
C VAL A 287 1.48 -15.40 -6.32
N GLU A 288 1.86 -16.50 -6.95
CA GLU A 288 1.00 -17.26 -7.87
C GLU A 288 0.80 -18.68 -7.37
N ALA A 289 -0.45 -19.09 -7.16
CA ALA A 289 -0.79 -20.45 -6.76
C ALA A 289 -1.01 -21.35 -8.00
N ARG A 290 -0.15 -22.35 -8.16
CA ARG A 290 -0.20 -23.33 -9.26
C ARG A 290 -1.25 -24.41 -9.01
N SER A 291 -1.45 -24.74 -7.74
CA SER A 291 -2.49 -25.63 -7.22
C SER A 291 -2.77 -25.26 -5.77
N ASP A 292 -3.70 -25.98 -5.13
CA ASP A 292 -4.01 -25.76 -3.70
C ASP A 292 -2.89 -26.23 -2.76
N VAL A 293 -1.85 -26.87 -3.30
CA VAL A 293 -0.69 -27.40 -2.57
C VAL A 293 0.65 -26.91 -3.11
N GLN A 294 0.68 -26.10 -4.16
CA GLN A 294 1.89 -25.54 -4.74
C GLN A 294 1.70 -24.08 -5.12
N ALA A 295 2.66 -23.24 -4.74
CA ALA A 295 2.68 -21.84 -5.09
C ALA A 295 4.10 -21.35 -5.37
N ARG A 296 4.18 -20.18 -5.99
CA ARG A 296 5.41 -19.48 -6.27
C ARG A 296 5.32 -18.04 -5.79
N ALA A 297 6.24 -17.65 -4.94
CA ALA A 297 6.45 -16.26 -4.55
C ALA A 297 7.64 -15.69 -5.32
N THR A 298 7.54 -14.45 -5.78
CA THR A 298 8.62 -13.70 -6.41
C THR A 298 8.83 -12.40 -5.67
N GLY A 299 10.06 -11.92 -5.65
CA GLY A 299 10.38 -10.68 -4.96
C GLY A 299 11.79 -10.21 -5.22
N GLN A 300 12.26 -9.32 -4.36
CA GLN A 300 13.60 -8.76 -4.39
C GLN A 300 14.21 -8.74 -2.99
N ILE A 301 15.51 -9.00 -2.91
CA ILE A 301 16.32 -8.71 -1.74
C ILE A 301 17.03 -7.40 -2.03
N VAL A 302 16.86 -6.42 -1.16
CA VAL A 302 17.58 -5.16 -1.22
C VAL A 302 18.61 -5.14 -0.11
N LEU A 303 19.84 -4.79 -0.45
CA LEU A 303 20.97 -4.62 0.45
C LEU A 303 21.38 -3.16 0.46
N ASP A 304 21.33 -2.53 1.63
CA ASP A 304 21.99 -1.27 1.86
C ASP A 304 23.44 -1.53 2.27
N THR A 305 24.38 -1.00 1.48
CA THR A 305 25.81 -1.16 1.72
C THR A 305 26.47 0.21 1.78
N THR A 306 27.65 0.28 2.40
CA THR A 306 28.44 1.53 2.43
C THR A 306 28.81 2.07 1.04
N LYS A 307 28.64 1.27 -0.02
CA LYS A 307 28.92 1.63 -1.43
C LYS A 307 27.64 1.86 -2.25
N GLY A 308 26.48 1.95 -1.60
CA GLY A 308 25.18 2.11 -2.24
C GLY A 308 24.29 0.87 -2.14
N MET A 309 23.08 0.98 -2.69
CA MET A 309 22.09 -0.09 -2.67
C MET A 309 22.40 -1.15 -3.72
N LYS A 310 22.20 -2.41 -3.35
CA LYS A 310 22.21 -3.53 -4.29
C LYS A 310 20.89 -4.30 -4.23
N VAL A 311 20.46 -4.84 -5.36
CA VAL A 311 19.22 -5.60 -5.46
C VAL A 311 19.49 -6.93 -6.14
N ALA A 312 18.87 -7.99 -5.62
CA ALA A 312 18.81 -9.29 -6.26
C ALA A 312 17.34 -9.73 -6.38
N PRO A 313 16.86 -10.18 -7.55
CA PRO A 313 15.56 -10.81 -7.64
C PRO A 313 15.59 -12.16 -6.91
N PHE A 314 14.46 -12.58 -6.36
CA PHE A 314 14.31 -13.93 -5.84
C PHE A 314 13.05 -14.62 -6.35
N ARG A 315 13.10 -15.95 -6.31
CA ARG A 315 11.97 -16.83 -6.56
C ARG A 315 11.91 -17.90 -5.48
N GLN A 316 10.74 -18.09 -4.90
CA GLN A 316 10.48 -19.10 -3.90
C GLN A 316 9.36 -20.02 -4.36
N ASP A 317 9.59 -21.33 -4.33
CA ASP A 317 8.56 -22.34 -4.55
C ASP A 317 8.12 -22.88 -3.18
N TRP A 318 6.81 -22.83 -2.93
CA TRP A 318 6.17 -23.22 -1.68
C TRP A 318 5.28 -24.44 -1.90
N THR A 319 5.26 -25.34 -0.92
CA THR A 319 4.41 -26.53 -0.90
C THR A 319 3.57 -26.55 0.35
N ARG A 320 2.35 -27.05 0.25
CA ARG A 320 1.49 -27.30 1.41
C ARG A 320 1.72 -28.71 1.91
N SER A 321 2.26 -28.85 3.11
CA SER A 321 2.48 -30.15 3.74
C SER A 321 1.16 -30.79 4.21
N ALA A 322 1.20 -32.08 4.52
CA ALA A 322 0.03 -32.84 4.96
C ALA A 322 -0.62 -32.30 6.26
N ASP A 323 0.15 -31.58 7.08
CA ASP A 323 -0.34 -30.86 8.27
C ASP A 323 -1.06 -29.53 7.93
N GLY A 324 -1.24 -29.24 6.64
CA GLY A 324 -1.94 -28.07 6.14
C GLY A 324 -1.10 -26.79 6.11
N ARG A 325 0.16 -26.82 6.59
CA ARG A 325 1.05 -25.64 6.60
C ARG A 325 1.76 -25.46 5.26
N TRP A 326 2.01 -24.21 4.89
CA TRP A 326 2.88 -23.89 3.75
C TRP A 326 4.34 -23.88 4.19
N ARG A 327 5.19 -24.54 3.42
CA ARG A 327 6.63 -24.62 3.64
C ARG A 327 7.38 -24.28 2.36
N LEU A 328 8.54 -23.64 2.52
CA LEU A 328 9.44 -23.32 1.44
C LEU A 328 10.16 -24.59 0.98
N ALA A 329 9.94 -24.96 -0.27
CA ALA A 329 10.58 -26.10 -0.92
C ALA A 329 11.83 -25.68 -1.69
N ARG A 330 11.83 -24.49 -2.29
CA ARG A 330 12.99 -23.96 -3.01
C ARG A 330 13.07 -22.45 -2.91
N TRP A 331 14.27 -21.92 -2.73
CA TRP A 331 14.55 -20.50 -2.88
C TRP A 331 15.74 -20.29 -3.81
N THR A 332 15.53 -19.55 -4.88
CA THR A 332 16.56 -19.12 -5.82
C THR A 332 16.74 -17.62 -5.70
N VAL A 333 17.96 -17.16 -5.46
CA VAL A 333 18.34 -15.75 -5.42
C VAL A 333 19.23 -15.46 -6.63
N GLY A 334 18.89 -14.41 -7.39
CA GLY A 334 19.67 -13.93 -8.54
C GLY A 334 20.88 -13.11 -8.10
N ALA A 335 21.76 -12.77 -9.05
CA ALA A 335 22.92 -11.95 -8.75
C ALA A 335 22.53 -10.58 -8.16
N PHE A 336 23.37 -10.05 -7.27
CA PHE A 336 23.19 -8.71 -6.73
C PHE A 336 23.76 -7.67 -7.68
N GLU A 337 22.89 -6.80 -8.17
CA GLU A 337 23.23 -5.69 -9.07
C GLU A 337 23.13 -4.37 -8.30
N ALA A 338 23.90 -3.36 -8.74
CA ALA A 338 23.74 -2.02 -8.18
C ALA A 338 22.35 -1.48 -8.56
N ARG A 339 21.72 -0.78 -7.61
CA ARG A 339 20.49 -0.03 -7.87
C ARG A 339 20.86 1.43 -7.99
N ASP A 340 20.71 1.97 -9.19
CA ASP A 340 20.84 3.40 -9.48
C ASP A 340 19.77 4.22 -8.75
#